data_AF-A0A2E5DWI5-F1
#
_entry.id   AF-A0A2E5DWI5-F1
#
_cell.length_a   1.000
_cell.length_b   1.000
_cell.length_c   1.000
_cell.angle_alpha   90.00
_cell.angle_beta   90.00
_cell.angle_gamma   90.00
#
_symmetry.space_group_name_H-M   'P 1'
#
loop_
_entity.id
_entity.type
_entity.pdbx_description
1 polymer ?
#
loop_
_entity_poly.entity_id
_entity_poly.type
_entity_poly.pdbx_seq_one_letter_code
_entity_poly.pdbx_strand_id
1 'polypeptide(L)'
;MAEAKSVRQVEASKVCMVNDTVFDRDQIAVEVGGKTYYGCCPMCKDRLNQDASIRKATDPISGAEVDKAAAIIGADESGKVYYFETEENLHKHMGH
;
A
#
# COMPACT_ATOMS: atom_id res chain seq x y z
N MET A 1 10.77 22.46 11.61
CA MET A 1 9.68 22.44 10.63
C MET A 1 9.24 20.98 10.53
N ALA A 2 8.19 20.60 11.26
CA ALA A 2 7.65 19.24 11.15
C ALA A 2 6.77 19.24 9.89
N GLU A 3 7.24 18.57 8.84
CA GLU A 3 6.44 18.27 7.66
C GLU A 3 5.25 17.44 8.14
N ALA A 4 4.09 18.08 8.28
CA ALA A 4 2.84 17.37 8.46
C ALA A 4 2.62 16.52 7.20
N LYS A 5 3.10 15.27 7.25
CA LYS A 5 2.92 14.28 6.19
C LYS A 5 1.43 13.99 6.07
N SER A 6 0.79 14.73 5.17
CA SER A 6 -0.62 14.64 4.88
C SER A 6 -0.87 13.36 4.08
N VAL A 7 -0.80 12.22 4.76
CA VAL A 7 -1.07 10.91 4.15
C VAL A 7 -2.56 10.79 3.92
N ARG A 8 -2.98 10.73 2.66
CA ARG A 8 -4.39 10.54 2.30
C ARG A 8 -4.66 9.08 2.00
N GLN A 9 -5.83 8.58 2.39
CA GLN A 9 -6.28 7.26 1.95
C GLN A 9 -6.43 7.26 0.43
N VAL A 10 -5.90 6.23 -0.23
CA VAL A 10 -5.97 6.05 -1.68
C VAL A 10 -6.46 4.65 -2.04
N GLU A 11 -6.95 4.51 -3.25
CA GLU A 11 -7.42 3.22 -3.77
C GLU A 11 -6.25 2.32 -4.16
N ALA A 12 -6.35 1.03 -3.79
CA ALA A 12 -5.38 0.00 -4.15
C ALA A 12 -5.14 -0.09 -5.66
N SER A 13 -6.19 0.15 -6.46
CA SER A 13 -6.16 0.09 -7.93
C SER A 13 -5.15 1.04 -8.56
N LYS A 14 -4.79 2.12 -7.86
CA LYS A 14 -3.87 3.15 -8.34
C LYS A 14 -2.48 3.02 -7.72
N VAL A 15 -2.26 2.01 -6.89
CA VAL A 15 -1.03 1.83 -6.12
C VAL A 15 -0.23 0.65 -6.63
N CYS A 16 1.06 0.87 -6.84
CA CYS A 16 1.98 -0.23 -7.08
C CYS A 16 2.41 -0.82 -5.74
N MET A 17 1.91 -2.02 -5.43
CA MET A 17 2.24 -2.73 -4.20
C MET A 17 3.67 -3.28 -4.15
N VAL A 18 4.41 -3.19 -5.26
CA VAL A 18 5.81 -3.65 -5.33
C VAL A 18 6.79 -2.53 -4.98
N ASN A 19 6.49 -1.31 -5.42
CA ASN A 19 7.33 -0.14 -5.17
C ASN A 19 6.72 0.83 -4.14
N ASP A 20 5.56 0.47 -3.58
CA ASP A 20 4.83 1.26 -2.58
C ASP A 20 4.68 2.72 -3.03
N THR A 21 4.20 2.89 -4.26
CA THR A 21 4.06 4.19 -4.92
C THR A 21 2.66 4.31 -5.52
N VAL A 22 2.02 5.46 -5.32
CA VAL A 22 0.73 5.77 -5.95
C VAL A 22 0.95 6.37 -7.33
N PHE A 23 0.06 6.05 -8.26
CA PHE A 23 0.06 6.55 -9.63
C PHE A 23 -1.30 7.16 -9.96
N ASP A 24 -1.34 8.07 -10.93
CA ASP A 24 -2.59 8.64 -11.43
C ASP A 24 -3.33 7.73 -12.44
N ARG A 25 -2.86 6.49 -12.62
CA ARG A 25 -3.42 5.49 -13.54
C ARG A 25 -3.73 4.18 -12.84
N ASP A 26 -4.72 3.47 -13.36
CA ASP A 26 -5.03 2.12 -12.91
C ASP A 26 -3.86 1.16 -13.17
N GLN A 27 -3.61 0.33 -12.18
CA GLN A 27 -2.56 -0.67 -12.14
C GLN A 27 -3.11 -2.02 -12.60
N ILE A 28 -2.20 -2.96 -12.86
CA ILE A 28 -2.56 -4.32 -13.25
C ILE A 28 -3.07 -5.05 -12.01
N ALA A 29 -4.35 -5.45 -12.04
CA ALA A 29 -4.94 -6.31 -11.02
C ALA A 29 -4.37 -7.73 -11.10
N VAL A 30 -3.98 -8.27 -9.95
CA VAL A 30 -3.35 -9.58 -9.79
C VAL A 30 -4.07 -10.31 -8.69
N GLU A 31 -4.92 -11.25 -9.07
CA GLU A 31 -5.62 -12.09 -8.11
C GLU A 31 -4.71 -13.24 -7.65
N VAL A 32 -4.40 -13.27 -6.36
CA VAL A 32 -3.57 -14.30 -5.75
C VAL A 32 -4.24 -14.80 -4.47
N GLY A 33 -4.61 -16.09 -4.44
CA GLY A 33 -5.21 -16.70 -3.26
C GLY A 33 -6.55 -16.07 -2.84
N GLY A 34 -7.33 -15.54 -3.78
CA GLY A 34 -8.62 -14.89 -3.53
C GLY A 34 -8.53 -13.42 -3.11
N LYS A 35 -7.34 -12.80 -3.19
CA LYS A 35 -7.10 -11.39 -2.92
C LYS A 35 -6.58 -10.68 -4.16
N THR A 36 -6.94 -9.41 -4.33
CA THR A 36 -6.53 -8.61 -5.50
C THR A 36 -5.39 -7.66 -5.12
N TYR A 37 -4.26 -7.82 -5.80
CA TYR A 37 -3.08 -6.97 -5.66
C TYR A 37 -2.86 -6.15 -6.92
N TYR A 38 -2.11 -5.06 -6.82
CA TYR A 38 -1.93 -4.13 -7.92
C TYR A 38 -0.45 -3.86 -8.21
N GLY A 39 -0.07 -3.99 -9.48
CA GLY A 39 1.31 -3.79 -9.94
C GLY A 39 1.39 -2.86 -11.15
N CYS A 40 2.44 -2.04 -11.22
CA CYS A 40 2.59 -1.04 -12.28
C CYS A 40 3.06 -1.61 -13.63
N CYS A 41 3.63 -2.83 -13.60
CA CYS A 41 4.28 -3.50 -14.73
C CYS A 41 4.08 -5.03 -14.66
N PRO A 42 4.23 -5.77 -15.78
CA PRO A 42 4.14 -7.23 -15.80
C PRO A 42 5.09 -7.89 -14.78
N MET A 43 6.33 -7.38 -14.70
CA MET A 43 7.31 -7.85 -13.73
C MET A 43 6.83 -7.69 -12.26
N CYS A 44 6.10 -6.61 -11.95
CA CYS A 44 5.50 -6.44 -10.62
C CYS A 44 4.39 -7.46 -10.37
N LYS A 45 3.60 -7.79 -11.41
CA LYS A 45 2.59 -8.84 -11.34
C LYS A 45 3.20 -10.23 -11.09
N ASP A 46 4.27 -10.58 -11.78
CA ASP A 46 4.97 -11.85 -11.57
C ASP A 46 5.53 -11.94 -10.15
N ARG A 47 6.17 -10.87 -9.70
CA ARG A 47 6.63 -10.73 -8.30
C ARG A 47 5.48 -10.92 -7.30
N LEU A 48 4.33 -10.31 -7.53
CA LEU A 48 3.17 -10.45 -6.64
C LEU A 48 2.67 -11.90 -6.60
N ASN A 49 2.76 -12.64 -7.72
CA ASN A 49 2.42 -14.06 -7.74
C ASN A 49 3.46 -14.95 -7.04
N GLN A 50 4.75 -14.70 -7.29
CA GLN A 50 5.84 -15.53 -6.79
C GLN A 50 6.19 -15.24 -5.33
N ASP A 51 6.30 -13.96 -4.97
CA ASP A 51 6.70 -13.52 -3.63
C ASP A 51 5.46 -13.22 -2.79
N ALA A 52 5.27 -14.00 -1.74
CA ALA A 52 4.24 -13.71 -0.72
C ALA A 52 4.67 -12.55 0.19
N SER A 53 5.98 -12.36 0.40
CA SER A 53 6.49 -11.31 1.29
C SER A 53 6.13 -9.90 0.82
N ILE A 54 6.07 -9.66 -0.50
CA ILE A 54 5.69 -8.34 -1.04
C ILE A 54 4.18 -8.10 -1.02
N ARG A 55 3.37 -9.15 -0.87
CA ARG A 55 1.91 -9.05 -0.62
C ARG A 55 1.60 -8.66 0.82
N LYS A 56 2.60 -8.77 1.69
CA LYS A 56 2.53 -8.34 3.08
C LYS A 56 3.25 -7.02 3.26
N ALA A 57 2.77 -6.23 4.20
CA ALA A 57 3.39 -4.99 4.62
C ALA A 57 3.54 -5.01 6.13
N THR A 58 4.46 -4.22 6.63
CA THR A 58 4.58 -3.95 8.05
C THR A 58 3.93 -2.61 8.34
N ASP A 59 2.97 -2.60 9.26
CA ASP A 59 2.34 -1.38 9.72
C ASP A 59 3.38 -0.52 10.48
N PRO A 60 3.62 0.74 10.07
CA PRO A 60 4.62 1.60 10.70
C PRO A 60 4.23 2.09 12.11
N ILE A 61 2.97 1.93 12.52
CA ILE A 61 2.41 2.34 13.81
C ILE A 61 2.45 1.17 14.79
N SER A 62 1.92 0.00 14.40
CA SER A 62 1.85 -1.18 15.30
C SER A 62 3.06 -2.12 15.17
N GLY A 63 3.79 -2.07 14.06
CA GLY A 63 4.85 -3.05 13.74
C GLY A 63 4.31 -4.43 13.35
N ALA A 64 2.99 -4.59 13.21
CA ALA A 64 2.37 -5.85 12.83
C ALA A 64 2.47 -6.11 11.32
N GLU A 65 2.52 -7.39 10.94
CA GLU A 65 2.50 -7.80 9.54
C GLU A 65 1.05 -7.88 9.05
N VAL A 66 0.71 -7.05 8.06
CA VAL A 66 -0.64 -6.91 7.50
C VAL A 66 -0.64 -7.27 6.01
N ASP A 67 -1.79 -7.71 5.51
CA ASP A 67 -1.92 -8.06 4.10
C ASP A 67 -2.25 -6.81 3.28
N LYS A 68 -1.45 -6.49 2.26
CA LYS A 68 -1.63 -5.29 1.43
C LYS A 68 -2.99 -5.23 0.73
N ALA A 69 -3.61 -6.37 0.43
CA ALA A 69 -4.91 -6.40 -0.23
C ALA A 69 -6.09 -6.13 0.74
N ALA A 70 -5.89 -6.33 2.05
CA ALA A 70 -6.90 -6.07 3.08
C ALA A 70 -6.58 -4.85 3.96
N ALA A 71 -5.36 -4.33 3.88
CA ALA A 71 -4.89 -3.17 4.63
C ALA A 71 -5.43 -1.86 4.06
N ILE A 72 -5.48 -0.85 4.91
CA ILE A 72 -5.75 0.54 4.52
C ILE A 72 -4.51 1.12 3.87
N ILE A 73 -4.67 1.65 2.66
CA ILE A 73 -3.57 2.19 1.87
C ILE A 73 -3.59 3.71 1.97
N GLY A 74 -2.52 4.26 2.53
CA GLY A 74 -2.31 5.71 2.63
C GLY A 74 -1.17 6.15 1.73
N ALA A 75 -1.36 7.21 0.95
CA ALA A 75 -0.30 7.84 0.17
C ALA A 75 0.01 9.24 0.70
N ASP A 76 1.29 9.51 0.92
CA ASP A 76 1.80 10.85 1.24
C ASP A 76 1.85 11.74 -0.01
N GLU A 77 1.99 13.05 0.19
CA GLU A 77 2.19 14.03 -0.89
C GLU A 77 3.41 13.73 -1.75
N SER A 78 4.43 13.06 -1.19
CA SER A 78 5.59 12.57 -1.94
C SER A 78 5.29 11.40 -2.89
N GLY A 79 4.06 10.87 -2.89
CA GLY A 79 3.65 9.69 -3.65
C GLY A 79 4.02 8.36 -2.99
N LYS A 80 4.57 8.40 -1.77
CA LYS A 80 4.96 7.21 -1.01
C LYS A 80 3.75 6.58 -0.35
N VAL A 81 3.60 5.28 -0.54
CA VAL A 81 2.50 4.50 0.00
C VAL A 81 2.91 3.81 1.30
N TYR A 82 1.96 3.75 2.20
CA TYR A 82 2.01 3.12 3.50
C TYR A 82 0.78 2.23 3.65
N TYR A 83 0.94 1.12 4.37
CA TYR A 83 -0.13 0.18 4.64
C TYR A 83 -0.38 0.16 6.14
N PHE A 84 -1.65 0.25 6.49
CA PHE A 84 -2.10 0.30 7.87
C PHE A 84 -3.08 -0.83 8.10
N GLU A 85 -2.99 -1.48 9.26
CA GLU A 85 -3.94 -2.49 9.69
C GLU A 85 -5.35 -1.92 9.81
N THR A 86 -5.45 -0.67 10.25
CA THR A 86 -6.71 -0.01 10.59
C THR A 86 -6.70 1.47 10.20
N GLU A 87 -7.89 2.05 10.03
CA GLU A 87 -8.08 3.48 9.83
C GLU A 87 -7.54 4.31 11.01
N GLU A 88 -7.55 3.74 12.23
CA GLU A 88 -6.97 4.39 13.41
C GLU A 88 -5.46 4.57 13.26
N ASN A 89 -4.74 3.58 12.74
CA ASN A 89 -3.30 3.70 12.50
C ASN A 89 -3.00 4.74 11.40
N LEU A 90 -3.81 4.77 10.33
CA LEU A 90 -3.72 5.85 9.34
C LEU A 90 -3.93 7.22 10.01
N HIS A 91 -4.97 7.38 10.83
CA HIS A 91 -5.27 8.64 11.52
C HIS A 91 -4.14 9.06 12.48
N LYS A 92 -3.58 8.12 13.24
CA LYS A 92 -2.40 8.35 14.09
C LYS A 92 -1.20 8.80 13.27
N HIS A 93 -1.04 8.28 12.05
CA HIS A 93 0.04 8.69 11.15
C HIS A 93 -0.18 10.09 10.55
N MET A 94 -1.43 10.48 10.29
CA MET A 94 -1.81 11.80 9.78
C MET A 94 -1.75 12.91 10.84
N GLY A 95 -1.91 12.55 12.13
CA GLY A 95 -2.25 13.48 13.20
C GLY A 95 -1.11 13.91 14.14
N HIS A 96 0.14 14.07 13.66
CA HIS A 96 1.26 14.54 14.50
C HIS A 96 1.93 15.82 13.98
#